data_AF-A0A485CD68-F1
#
_entry.id   AF-A0A485CD68-F1
#
_cell.length_a   1.000
_cell.length_b   1.000
_cell.length_c   1.000
_cell.angle_alpha   90.00
_cell.angle_beta   90.00
_cell.angle_gamma   90.00
#
_symmetry.space_group_name_H-M   'P 1'
#
loop_
_entity.id
_entity.type
_entity.pdbx_description
1 polymer ?
#
loop_
_entity_poly.entity_id
_entity_poly.type
_entity_poly.pdbx_seq_one_letter_code
_entity_poly.pdbx_strand_id
1 'polypeptide(L)'
;MPADAKNKDEAYQFLNYLMRPEVIAKISDQVYYANGNKASTPLVSETIRNNPAIYPPADVFAKLFTLKVQDPKIDRVRTRAWTKVKSGK
;
A
#
# COMPACT_ATOMS: atom_id res chain seq x y z
N MET A 1 10.94 -4.81 -8.62
CA MET A 1 11.49 -4.26 -9.88
C MET A 1 11.25 -5.29 -10.98
N PRO A 2 10.59 -4.95 -12.10
CA PRO A 2 10.40 -5.89 -13.21
C PRO A 2 11.74 -6.50 -13.67
N ALA A 3 11.73 -7.79 -14.02
CA ALA A 3 12.97 -8.51 -14.34
C ALA A 3 13.69 -7.95 -15.60
N ASP A 4 12.91 -7.36 -16.50
CA ASP A 4 13.31 -6.76 -17.78
C ASP A 4 13.54 -5.24 -17.70
N ALA A 5 13.64 -4.66 -16.49
CA ALA A 5 13.93 -3.25 -16.32
C ALA A 5 15.27 -2.85 -16.97
N LYS A 6 15.23 -1.87 -17.88
CA LYS A 6 16.40 -1.39 -18.63
C LYS A 6 17.32 -0.47 -17.80
N ASN A 7 16.73 0.29 -16.87
CA ASN A 7 17.40 1.35 -16.11
C ASN A 7 17.43 0.99 -14.61
N LYS A 8 18.19 -0.05 -14.25
CA LYS A 8 18.19 -0.61 -12.89
C LYS A 8 18.85 0.33 -11.88
N ASP A 9 19.91 1.03 -12.28
CA ASP A 9 20.65 1.92 -11.41
C ASP A 9 19.80 3.14 -11.02
N GLU A 10 19.08 3.72 -11.96
CA GLU A 10 18.11 4.79 -11.71
C GLU A 10 16.93 4.31 -10.86
N ALA A 11 16.49 3.06 -11.07
CA ALA A 11 15.45 2.47 -10.24
C ALA A 11 15.91 2.33 -8.78
N TYR A 12 17.15 1.88 -8.52
CA TYR A 12 17.71 1.85 -7.18
C TYR A 12 17.90 3.25 -6.59
N GLN A 13 18.34 4.24 -7.37
CA GLN A 13 18.41 5.63 -6.94
C GLN A 13 17.04 6.17 -6.50
N PHE A 14 15.98 5.85 -7.25
CA PHE A 14 14.61 6.24 -6.90
C PHE A 14 14.09 5.52 -5.65
N LEU A 15 14.34 4.21 -5.51
CA LEU A 15 13.99 3.48 -4.29
C LEU A 15 14.70 4.08 -3.07
N ASN A 16 15.99 4.39 -3.18
CA ASN A 16 16.74 5.07 -2.12
C ASN A 16 16.19 6.48 -1.83
N TYR A 17 15.76 7.21 -2.86
CA TYR A 17 15.09 8.50 -2.69
C TYR A 17 13.81 8.36 -1.85
N LEU A 18 12.94 7.41 -2.18
CA LEU A 18 11.70 7.14 -1.45
C LEU A 18 11.93 6.63 -0.02
N MET A 19 13.05 5.96 0.26
CA MET A 19 13.36 5.47 1.60
C MET A 19 13.80 6.56 2.58
N ARG A 20 14.05 7.79 2.11
CA ARG A 20 14.33 8.93 2.98
C ARG A 20 13.09 9.34 3.78
N PRO A 21 13.15 9.43 5.13
CA PRO A 21 11.99 9.74 5.96
C PRO A 21 11.24 11.01 5.57
N GLU A 22 11.96 12.08 5.27
CA GLU A 22 11.41 13.38 4.89
C GLU A 22 10.73 13.39 3.51
N VAL A 23 11.18 12.51 2.61
CA VAL A 23 10.58 12.35 1.28
C VAL A 23 9.23 11.64 1.43
N ILE A 24 9.23 10.48 2.08
CA ILE A 24 8.02 9.65 2.16
C ILE A 24 6.96 10.26 3.09
N ALA A 25 7.36 11.00 4.12
CA ALA A 25 6.43 11.76 4.96
C ALA A 25 5.64 12.80 4.14
N LYS A 26 6.33 13.59 3.30
CA LYS A 26 5.67 14.56 2.40
C LYS A 26 4.71 13.89 1.43
N ILE A 27 5.05 12.71 0.93
CA ILE A 27 4.14 11.93 0.07
C ILE A 27 2.89 11.55 0.86
N SER A 28 3.03 10.99 2.07
CA SER A 28 1.90 10.65 2.94
C SER A 28 0.98 11.84 3.20
N ASP A 29 1.52 13.04 3.43
CA ASP A 29 0.73 14.26 3.64
C ASP A 29 -0.11 14.66 2.42
N GLN A 30 0.38 14.37 1.21
CA GLN A 30 -0.33 14.72 -0.03
C GLN A 30 -1.36 13.66 -0.42
N VAL A 31 -1.04 12.37 -0.24
CA VAL A 31 -1.87 11.27 -0.76
C VAL A 31 -2.74 10.60 0.29
N TYR A 32 -2.60 10.98 1.58
CA TYR A 32 -3.42 10.48 2.69
C TYR A 32 -3.30 8.96 2.94
N TYR A 33 -2.12 8.38 2.67
CA TYR A 33 -1.81 6.98 2.99
C TYR A 33 -0.69 6.87 4.02
N ALA A 34 -0.85 5.91 4.95
CA ALA A 34 0.23 5.47 5.82
C ALA A 34 1.32 4.80 4.98
N ASN A 35 2.58 5.17 5.23
CA ASN A 35 3.73 4.60 4.54
C ASN A 35 4.45 3.56 5.40
N GLY A 36 5.31 2.73 4.78
CA GLY A 36 6.02 1.65 5.45
C GLY A 36 7.29 2.06 6.22
N ASN A 37 7.63 3.35 6.30
CA ASN A 37 8.86 3.83 6.92
C ASN A 37 8.60 4.34 8.35
N LYS A 38 9.01 3.55 9.34
CA LYS A 38 8.86 3.89 10.77
C LYS A 38 9.56 5.19 11.18
N ALA A 39 10.69 5.53 10.57
CA ALA A 39 11.41 6.76 10.89
C ALA A 39 10.70 8.01 10.36
N SER A 40 9.76 7.87 9.41
CA SER A 40 9.00 8.98 8.85
C SER A 40 7.80 9.40 9.72
N THR A 41 7.30 8.54 10.61
CA THR A 41 6.06 8.78 11.36
C THR A 41 6.04 10.10 12.14
N PRO A 42 7.13 10.53 12.82
CA PRO A 42 7.17 11.83 13.49
C PRO A 42 7.17 13.04 12.53
N LEU A 43 7.50 12.83 11.25
CA LEU A 43 7.59 13.87 10.21
C LEU A 43 6.30 14.04 9.42
N VAL A 44 5.37 13.08 9.52
CA VAL A 44 4.04 13.16 8.90
C VAL A 44 3.20 14.18 9.69
N SER A 45 2.42 14.99 8.98
CA SER A 45 1.54 16.00 9.59
C SER A 45 0.59 15.39 10.63
N GLU A 46 0.30 16.13 11.70
CA GLU A 46 -0.53 15.65 12.81
C GLU A 46 -1.92 15.21 12.38
N THR A 47 -2.50 15.91 11.41
CA THR A 47 -3.81 15.60 10.82
C THR A 47 -3.83 14.23 10.14
N ILE A 48 -2.69 13.74 9.66
CA ILE A 48 -2.56 12.42 9.02
C ILE A 48 -2.10 11.37 10.03
N ARG A 49 -1.01 11.62 10.78
CA ARG A 49 -0.44 10.61 11.69
C ARG A 49 -1.35 10.27 12.88
N ASN A 50 -2.26 11.18 13.26
CA ASN A 50 -3.24 10.94 14.33
C ASN A 50 -4.63 10.52 13.80
N ASN A 51 -4.82 10.41 12.49
CA ASN A 51 -6.10 9.97 11.92
C ASN A 51 -6.23 8.43 12.02
N PRO A 52 -7.15 7.89 12.83
CA PRO A 52 -7.29 6.44 13.02
C PRO A 52 -7.80 5.69 11.78
N ALA A 53 -8.31 6.39 10.76
CA ALA A 53 -8.65 5.78 9.48
C ALA A 53 -7.41 5.55 8.59
N ILE A 54 -6.29 6.24 8.87
CA ILE A 54 -5.03 6.13 8.12
C ILE A 54 -3.99 5.37 8.95
N TYR A 55 -3.82 5.75 10.22
CA TYR A 55 -2.98 5.07 11.22
C TYR A 55 -3.88 4.44 12.30
N PRO A 56 -4.46 3.27 12.03
CA PRO A 56 -5.40 2.64 12.96
C PRO A 56 -4.73 2.21 14.27
N PRO A 57 -5.45 2.27 15.40
CA PRO A 57 -4.97 1.73 16.67
C PRO A 57 -4.85 0.20 16.62
N ALA A 58 -4.11 -0.37 17.57
CA ALA A 58 -3.76 -1.79 17.56
C ALA A 58 -4.98 -2.73 17.58
N ASP A 59 -6.06 -2.36 18.26
CA ASP A 59 -7.30 -3.16 18.36
C ASP A 59 -8.08 -3.19 17.03
N VAL A 60 -7.99 -2.13 16.24
CA VAL A 60 -8.52 -2.08 14.86
C VAL A 60 -7.60 -2.87 13.94
N PHE A 61 -6.28 -2.67 14.05
CA PHE A 61 -5.29 -3.38 13.24
C PHE A 61 -5.37 -4.90 13.42
N ALA A 62 -5.64 -5.37 14.66
CA ALA A 62 -5.78 -6.78 14.99
C ALA A 62 -6.97 -7.49 14.30
N LYS A 63 -7.94 -6.72 13.78
CA LYS A 63 -9.12 -7.25 13.08
C LYS A 63 -8.93 -7.28 11.56
N LEU A 64 -7.84 -6.72 11.04
CA LEU A 64 -7.54 -6.73 9.62
C LEU A 64 -7.10 -8.12 9.17
N PHE A 65 -7.33 -8.44 7.89
CA PHE A 65 -6.87 -9.66 7.27
C PHE A 65 -6.08 -9.35 6.00
N THR A 66 -5.06 -10.17 5.73
CA THR A 66 -4.32 -10.14 4.47
C THR A 66 -4.85 -11.20 3.52
N LEU A 67 -4.84 -10.89 2.23
CA LEU A 67 -5.22 -11.86 1.21
C LEU A 67 -4.15 -12.94 1.07
N LYS A 68 -4.59 -14.17 0.83
CA LYS A 68 -3.72 -15.30 0.47
C LYS A 68 -3.83 -15.58 -1.03
N VAL A 69 -2.73 -16.05 -1.61
CA VAL A 69 -2.74 -16.62 -2.96
C VAL A 69 -3.72 -17.80 -2.98
N GLN A 70 -4.50 -17.90 -4.04
CA GLN A 70 -5.52 -18.93 -4.21
C GLN A 70 -5.11 -19.89 -5.34
N ASP A 71 -5.68 -21.09 -5.33
CA ASP A 71 -5.55 -22.03 -6.45
C ASP A 71 -6.21 -21.45 -7.72
N PRO A 72 -5.69 -21.73 -8.94
CA PRO A 72 -6.30 -21.29 -10.19
C PRO A 72 -7.80 -21.60 -10.34
N LYS A 73 -8.30 -22.69 -9.73
CA LYS A 73 -9.72 -23.05 -9.69
C LYS A 73 -10.54 -21.98 -8.95
N ILE A 74 -10.05 -21.52 -7.81
CA ILE A 74 -10.71 -20.49 -7.00
C ILE A 74 -10.64 -19.13 -7.72
N ASP A 75 -9.51 -18.79 -8.32
CA ASP A 75 -9.36 -17.56 -9.12
C ASP A 75 -10.35 -17.48 -10.27
N ARG A 76 -10.56 -18.60 -10.98
CA ARG A 76 -11.52 -18.69 -12.09
C ARG A 76 -12.94 -18.45 -11.60
N VAL A 77 -13.34 -19.08 -10.49
CA VAL A 77 -14.69 -18.91 -9.92
C VAL A 77 -14.89 -17.48 -9.45
N ARG A 78 -13.93 -16.91 -8.71
CA ARG A 78 -13.96 -15.53 -8.24
C ARG A 78 -14.10 -14.52 -9.38
N THR A 79 -13.31 -14.69 -10.44
CA THR A 79 -13.35 -13.80 -11.61
C THR A 79 -14.70 -13.87 -12.33
N ARG A 80 -15.24 -15.07 -12.55
CA ARG A 80 -16.56 -15.25 -13.18
C ARG A 80 -17.68 -14.64 -12.35
N ALA A 81 -17.66 -14.90 -11.04
CA ALA A 81 -18.64 -14.32 -10.11
C ALA A 81 -18.60 -12.79 -10.14
N TRP A 82 -17.40 -12.20 -10.13
CA TRP A 82 -17.25 -10.74 -10.18
C TRP A 82 -17.71 -10.13 -11.51
N THR A 83 -17.41 -10.76 -12.65
CA THR A 83 -17.93 -10.31 -13.95
C THR A 83 -19.46 -10.33 -13.97
N LYS A 84 -20.07 -11.39 -13.40
CA LYS A 84 -21.53 -11.48 -13.27
C LYS A 84 -22.08 -10.30 -12.45
N VAL A 85 -21.55 -10.07 -11.24
CA VAL A 85 -21.92 -8.93 -10.36
C VAL A 85 -21.84 -7.61 -11.11
N LYS A 86 -20.73 -7.33 -11.80
CA LYS A 86 -20.55 -6.07 -12.54
C LYS A 86 -21.50 -5.91 -13.73
N SER A 87 -21.95 -7.00 -14.33
CA SER A 87 -22.83 -6.98 -15.51
C SER A 87 -24.31 -6.76 -15.19
N GLY A 88 -24.69 -6.65 -13.91
CA GLY A 88 -26.09 -6.44 -13.51
C GLY A 88 -26.97 -7.68 -13.65
N LYS A 89 -26.36 -8.88 -13.67
CA LYS A 89 -27.04 -10.18 -13.55
C LYS A 89 -26.58 -10.93 -12.31
#